data_AF-A0A7S0UG51-F1
#
_entry.id   AF-A0A7S0UG51-F1
#
_cell.length_a   1.000
_cell.length_b   1.000
_cell.length_c   1.000
_cell.angle_alpha   90.00
_cell.angle_beta   90.00
_cell.angle_gamma   90.00
#
_symmetry.space_group_name_H-M   'P 1'
#
loop_
_entity.id
_entity.type
_entity.pdbx_description
1 polymer ?
#
loop_
_entity_poly.entity_id
_entity_poly.type
_entity_poly.pdbx_seq_one_letter_code
_entity_poly.pdbx_strand_id
1 'polypeptide(L)'
;AGDWEAAVVSIVTREGSEIEFVNDLPENRKVFVLCGTESYFFPTDVVGEVFKVQLPHSTREVDVKVLSNTPQLLQVDNFLSPEECDQIINSAKPGMKRSTVEVLDEGGKTKEHVDRTSTTSWLYDKDCPFVKTLHERVEDLVKVPKSYAETLQVLHYAPGQLYKVHHDYITVYNDQPRYAEGHNRMITVFFYLTTVEEGGETIFP
;
A
#
# COMPACT_ATOMS: atom_id res chain seq x y z
N ALA A 1 41.56 12.79 9.80
CA ALA A 1 40.80 11.57 10.06
C ALA A 1 39.35 11.94 9.87
N GLY A 2 38.63 11.29 8.97
CA GLY A 2 37.21 11.57 8.79
C GLY A 2 36.45 11.13 10.03
N ASP A 3 35.54 11.97 10.51
CA ASP A 3 34.62 11.63 11.59
C ASP A 3 33.71 10.50 11.09
N TRP A 4 33.98 9.27 11.53
CA TRP A 4 33.09 8.14 11.28
C TRP A 4 31.98 8.21 12.32
N GLU A 5 30.75 8.41 11.85
CA GLU A 5 29.55 8.33 12.67
C GLU A 5 29.02 6.90 12.63
N ALA A 6 28.65 6.34 13.79
CA ALA A 6 28.06 5.01 13.82
C ALA A 6 26.64 5.07 13.26
N ALA A 7 26.37 4.33 12.18
CA ALA A 7 25.01 4.08 11.75
C ALA A 7 24.29 3.29 12.86
N VAL A 8 23.11 3.75 13.27
CA VAL A 8 22.19 2.93 14.09
C VAL A 8 21.82 1.73 13.23
N VAL A 9 22.07 0.52 13.71
CA VAL A 9 21.72 -0.71 13.00
C VAL A 9 20.76 -1.49 13.85
N SER A 10 19.59 -1.81 13.29
CA SER A 10 18.63 -2.71 13.91
C SER A 10 18.67 -4.06 13.22
N ILE A 11 18.67 -5.12 14.02
CA ILE A 11 18.53 -6.49 13.53
C ILE A 11 17.06 -6.85 13.70
N VAL A 12 16.43 -7.31 12.64
CA VAL A 12 15.00 -7.61 12.63
C VAL A 12 14.71 -9.01 12.08
N THR A 13 13.60 -9.59 12.52
CA THR A 13 13.05 -10.83 11.99
C THR A 13 12.47 -10.63 10.58
N ARG A 14 12.04 -11.73 9.95
CA ARG A 14 11.38 -11.72 8.64
C ARG A 14 10.06 -10.95 8.61
N GLU A 15 9.43 -10.79 9.77
CA GLU A 15 8.16 -10.11 9.98
C GLU A 15 8.34 -8.65 10.44
N GLY A 16 9.59 -8.22 10.61
CA GLY A 16 9.96 -6.85 11.01
C GLY A 16 9.97 -6.60 12.52
N SER A 17 9.99 -7.65 13.35
CA SER A 17 10.18 -7.51 14.79
C SER A 17 11.67 -7.32 15.11
N GLU A 18 12.00 -6.37 15.99
CA GLU A 18 13.38 -6.13 16.40
C GLU A 18 13.90 -7.28 17.28
N ILE A 19 15.15 -7.68 17.04
CA ILE A 19 15.88 -8.73 17.75
C ILE A 19 16.87 -8.04 18.67
N GLU A 20 16.55 -7.96 19.96
CA GLU A 20 17.39 -7.33 20.97
C GLU A 20 18.31 -8.34 21.66
N PHE A 21 17.84 -9.57 21.84
CA PHE A 21 18.56 -10.64 22.54
C PHE A 21 18.78 -11.87 21.65
N VAL A 22 19.81 -12.65 21.96
CA VAL A 22 20.12 -13.92 21.26
C VAL A 22 18.95 -14.90 21.30
N ASN A 23 18.14 -14.85 22.36
CA ASN A 23 16.95 -15.69 22.51
C ASN A 23 15.81 -15.31 21.56
N ASP A 24 15.86 -14.12 20.95
CA ASP A 24 14.86 -13.65 19.98
C ASP A 24 15.23 -14.06 18.54
N LEU A 25 16.37 -14.74 18.35
CA LEU A 25 16.79 -15.21 17.03
C LEU A 25 15.82 -16.27 16.49
N PRO A 26 15.38 -16.14 15.22
CA PRO A 26 14.47 -17.10 14.62
C PRO A 26 15.15 -18.46 14.42
N GLU A 27 14.38 -19.54 14.48
CA GLU A 27 14.89 -20.91 14.35
C GLU A 27 15.62 -21.16 13.03
N ASN A 28 15.18 -20.49 11.95
CA ASN A 28 15.80 -20.56 10.62
C ASN A 28 17.12 -19.78 10.52
N ARG A 29 17.52 -19.04 11.58
CA ARG A 29 18.72 -18.22 11.68
C ARG A 29 18.88 -17.17 10.56
N LYS A 30 17.77 -16.74 9.95
CA LYS A 30 17.76 -15.66 8.98
C LYS A 30 17.35 -14.36 9.67
N VAL A 31 18.24 -13.37 9.63
CA VAL A 31 17.97 -12.02 10.16
C VAL A 31 18.15 -11.00 9.05
N PHE A 32 17.49 -9.86 9.20
CA PHE A 32 17.62 -8.73 8.30
C PHE A 32 18.24 -7.56 9.05
N VAL A 33 19.05 -6.78 8.35
CA VAL A 33 19.79 -5.66 8.91
C VAL A 33 19.21 -4.40 8.31
N LEU A 34 18.67 -3.53 9.16
CA LEU A 34 18.21 -2.19 8.79
C LEU A 34 19.28 -1.18 9.15
N CYS A 35 19.63 -0.32 8.20
CA CYS A 35 20.65 0.70 8.39
C CYS A 35 20.00 2.08 8.59
N GLY A 36 20.19 2.67 9.77
CA GLY A 36 19.85 4.05 10.07
C GLY A 36 18.35 4.33 10.19
N THR A 37 17.85 5.31 9.43
CA THR A 37 16.45 5.77 9.41
C THR A 37 15.61 5.06 8.34
N GLU A 38 16.10 3.94 7.80
CA GLU A 38 15.37 3.17 6.80
C GLU A 38 14.07 2.63 7.39
N SER A 39 12.95 2.86 6.68
CA SER A 39 11.70 2.18 7.01
C SER A 39 11.83 0.70 6.65
N TYR A 40 11.31 -0.17 7.51
CA TYR A 40 11.29 -1.59 7.22
C TYR A 40 10.34 -1.87 6.05
N PHE A 41 10.86 -2.52 5.02
CA PHE A 41 10.06 -3.14 3.96
C PHE A 41 10.31 -4.64 4.01
N PHE A 42 9.26 -5.45 3.81
CA PHE A 42 9.43 -6.90 3.77
C PHE A 42 10.42 -7.27 2.66
N PRO A 43 11.53 -7.96 3.00
CA PRO A 43 12.48 -8.44 2.01
C PRO A 43 11.78 -9.36 1.01
N THR A 44 12.06 -9.19 -0.27
CA THR A 44 11.56 -10.05 -1.36
C THR A 44 12.73 -10.86 -1.90
N ASP A 45 13.22 -11.82 -1.11
CA ASP A 45 14.41 -12.60 -1.46
C ASP A 45 14.05 -13.80 -2.36
N VAL A 46 13.03 -14.57 -1.96
CA VAL A 46 12.61 -15.80 -2.64
C VAL A 46 11.19 -15.64 -3.19
N VAL A 47 11.05 -15.52 -4.52
CA VAL A 47 9.73 -15.50 -5.19
C VAL A 47 8.98 -16.81 -4.91
N GLY A 48 7.72 -16.68 -4.52
CA GLY A 48 6.86 -17.79 -4.11
C GLY A 48 6.93 -18.16 -2.64
N GLU A 49 7.88 -17.62 -1.87
CA GLU A 49 7.91 -17.75 -0.40
C GLU A 49 6.62 -17.21 0.20
N VAL A 50 6.07 -17.95 1.17
CA VAL A 50 4.93 -17.53 1.99
C VAL A 50 5.35 -17.50 3.45
N PHE A 51 5.05 -16.41 4.14
CA PHE A 51 5.32 -16.22 5.57
C PHE A 51 4.13 -15.53 6.25
N LYS A 52 4.05 -15.67 7.57
CA LYS A 52 2.93 -15.15 8.36
C LYS A 52 3.31 -13.83 9.00
N VAL A 53 2.38 -12.88 8.99
CA VAL A 53 2.55 -11.57 9.63
C VAL A 53 1.42 -11.34 10.61
N GLN A 54 1.77 -10.99 11.84
CA GLN A 54 0.82 -10.58 12.86
C GLN A 54 0.50 -9.09 12.71
N LEU A 55 -0.78 -8.74 12.86
CA LEU A 55 -1.32 -7.38 12.74
C LEU A 55 -1.95 -6.96 14.09
N PRO A 56 -1.13 -6.49 15.05
CA PRO A 56 -1.53 -6.27 16.44
C PRO A 56 -2.80 -5.44 16.65
N HIS A 57 -3.02 -4.37 15.88
CA HIS A 57 -4.21 -3.52 16.00
C HIS A 57 -5.51 -4.28 15.72
N SER A 58 -5.44 -5.33 14.89
CA SER A 58 -6.60 -6.14 14.51
C SER A 58 -6.60 -7.53 15.13
N THR A 59 -5.54 -7.92 15.84
CA THR A 59 -5.29 -9.29 16.33
C THR A 59 -5.37 -10.37 15.25
N ARG A 60 -5.14 -9.99 13.97
CA ARG A 60 -5.18 -10.88 12.82
C ARG A 60 -3.79 -11.38 12.47
N GLU A 61 -3.76 -12.58 11.91
CA GLU A 61 -2.61 -13.10 11.19
C GLU A 61 -2.95 -13.13 9.69
N VAL A 62 -2.01 -12.71 8.85
CA VAL A 62 -2.13 -12.78 7.39
C VAL A 62 -1.00 -13.58 6.79
N ASP A 63 -1.28 -14.22 5.65
CA ASP A 63 -0.26 -14.91 4.86
C ASP A 63 0.25 -13.94 3.79
N VAL A 64 1.57 -13.71 3.77
CA VAL A 64 2.23 -12.82 2.82
C VAL A 64 3.07 -13.65 1.87
N LYS A 65 2.81 -13.52 0.57
CA LYS A 65 3.50 -14.22 -0.50
C LYS A 65 4.34 -13.26 -1.34
N VAL A 66 5.60 -13.61 -1.59
CA VAL A 66 6.46 -12.86 -2.52
C VAL A 66 6.08 -13.18 -3.97
N LEU A 67 5.65 -12.17 -4.73
CA LEU A 67 5.30 -12.31 -6.15
C LEU A 67 6.42 -11.84 -7.08
N SER A 68 7.18 -10.81 -6.69
CA SER A 68 8.31 -10.29 -7.46
C SER A 68 9.31 -9.56 -6.57
N ASN A 69 10.57 -9.54 -7.00
CA ASN A 69 11.66 -8.81 -6.34
C ASN A 69 11.89 -7.44 -7.01
N THR A 70 11.48 -7.27 -8.27
CA THR A 70 11.63 -6.00 -9.02
C THR A 70 10.46 -5.84 -10.00
N PRO A 71 9.50 -4.94 -9.72
CA PRO A 71 9.34 -4.23 -8.44
C PRO A 71 9.08 -5.20 -7.28
N GLN A 72 9.32 -4.76 -6.04
CA GLN A 72 8.92 -5.55 -4.89
C GLN A 72 7.39 -5.69 -4.87
N LEU A 73 6.89 -6.91 -5.03
CA LEU A 73 5.47 -7.19 -5.09
C LEU A 73 5.13 -8.30 -4.12
N LEU A 74 4.16 -8.02 -3.25
CA LEU A 74 3.67 -8.93 -2.22
C LEU A 74 2.17 -9.12 -2.40
N GLN A 75 1.70 -10.36 -2.28
CA GLN A 75 0.29 -10.67 -2.11
C GLN A 75 0.04 -10.93 -0.63
N VAL A 76 -1.05 -10.37 -0.10
CA VAL A 76 -1.45 -10.55 1.29
C VAL A 76 -2.85 -11.15 1.33
N ASP A 77 -2.94 -12.39 1.78
CA ASP A 77 -4.20 -13.12 1.87
C ASP A 77 -4.83 -12.94 3.26
N ASN A 78 -6.16 -13.03 3.34
CA ASN A 78 -6.96 -12.90 4.57
C ASN A 78 -6.88 -11.52 5.27
N PHE A 79 -6.49 -10.47 4.54
CA PHE A 79 -6.37 -9.11 5.10
C PHE A 79 -7.73 -8.46 5.41
N LEU A 80 -8.71 -8.61 4.52
CA LEU A 80 -10.10 -8.17 4.69
C LEU A 80 -11.02 -9.39 4.77
N SER A 81 -12.03 -9.34 5.65
CA SER A 81 -13.14 -10.29 5.60
C SER A 81 -14.15 -9.90 4.51
N PRO A 82 -15.01 -10.83 4.04
CA PRO A 82 -16.07 -10.51 3.09
C PRO A 82 -16.98 -9.38 3.55
N GLU A 83 -17.32 -9.34 4.85
CA GLU A 83 -18.17 -8.30 5.45
C GLU A 83 -17.49 -6.93 5.43
N GLU A 84 -16.18 -6.89 5.65
CA GLU A 84 -15.38 -5.66 5.56
C GLU A 84 -15.34 -5.14 4.12
N CYS A 85 -15.21 -6.04 3.13
CA CYS A 85 -15.30 -5.67 1.72
C CYS A 85 -16.67 -5.05 1.38
N ASP A 86 -17.77 -5.69 1.82
CA ASP A 86 -19.13 -5.17 1.62
C ASP A 86 -19.34 -3.81 2.30
N GLN A 87 -18.78 -3.63 3.51
CA GLN A 87 -18.86 -2.36 4.23
C GLN A 87 -18.14 -1.23 3.45
N ILE A 88 -16.96 -1.48 2.89
CA ILE A 88 -16.24 -0.50 2.06
C ILE A 88 -17.07 -0.15 0.82
N ILE A 89 -17.55 -1.18 0.10
CA ILE A 89 -18.35 -1.00 -1.12
C ILE A 89 -19.58 -0.15 -0.84
N ASN A 90 -20.35 -0.50 0.20
CA ASN A 90 -21.60 0.20 0.54
C ASN A 90 -21.35 1.64 1.01
N SER A 91 -20.25 1.88 1.72
CA SER A 91 -19.87 3.24 2.15
C SER A 91 -19.45 4.11 0.96
N ALA A 92 -18.82 3.52 -0.06
CA ALA A 92 -18.31 4.25 -1.22
C ALA A 92 -19.37 4.55 -2.29
N LYS A 93 -20.39 3.67 -2.43
CA LYS A 93 -21.46 3.79 -3.44
C LYS A 93 -22.05 5.21 -3.59
N PRO A 94 -22.44 5.93 -2.51
CA PRO A 94 -23.05 7.25 -2.63
C PRO A 94 -22.12 8.33 -3.21
N GLY A 95 -20.80 8.15 -3.06
CA GLY A 95 -19.79 9.12 -3.47
C GLY A 95 -19.13 8.80 -4.81
N MET A 96 -19.57 7.77 -5.52
CA MET A 96 -18.96 7.35 -6.80
C MET A 96 -19.16 8.39 -7.89
N LYS A 97 -18.06 8.83 -8.52
CA LYS A 97 -18.04 9.74 -9.66
C LYS A 97 -17.06 9.26 -10.71
N ARG A 98 -17.17 9.76 -11.95
CA ARG A 98 -16.24 9.42 -13.02
C ARG A 98 -14.80 9.76 -12.61
N SER A 99 -13.87 8.81 -12.76
CA SER A 99 -12.45 9.04 -12.44
C SER A 99 -11.81 10.01 -13.43
N THR A 100 -10.96 10.90 -12.91
CA THR A 100 -10.13 11.81 -13.70
C THR A 100 -8.66 11.42 -13.58
N VAL A 101 -7.85 11.86 -14.54
CA VAL A 101 -6.38 11.80 -14.47
C VAL A 101 -5.85 13.22 -14.37
N GLU A 102 -4.77 13.40 -13.62
CA GLU A 102 -4.07 14.68 -13.48
C GLU A 102 -3.23 14.98 -14.74
N VAL A 103 -3.88 15.07 -15.89
CA VAL A 103 -3.32 15.79 -17.05
C VAL A 103 -3.89 17.19 -16.98
N LEU A 104 -3.07 18.15 -16.56
CA LEU A 104 -3.45 19.56 -16.58
C LEU A 104 -3.63 19.98 -18.03
N ASP A 105 -4.82 20.48 -18.39
CA ASP A 105 -4.96 21.24 -19.63
C ASP A 105 -4.25 22.60 -19.52
N GLU A 106 -4.21 23.36 -20.63
CA GLU A 106 -3.63 24.73 -20.65
C GLU A 106 -4.25 25.68 -19.60
N GLY A 107 -5.37 25.29 -18.96
CA GLY A 107 -6.04 26.00 -17.88
C GLY A 107 -5.90 25.38 -16.48
N GLY A 108 -5.05 24.37 -16.30
CA GLY A 108 -4.75 23.78 -14.99
C GLY A 108 -5.85 22.87 -14.40
N LYS A 109 -6.77 22.34 -15.21
CA LYS A 109 -7.84 21.44 -14.73
C LYS A 109 -7.53 19.98 -15.03
N THR A 110 -7.88 19.10 -14.07
CA THR A 110 -7.85 17.65 -14.26
C THR A 110 -8.94 17.24 -15.25
N LYS A 111 -8.62 16.35 -16.19
CA LYS A 111 -9.56 15.88 -17.22
C LYS A 111 -9.87 14.39 -17.07
N GLU A 112 -11.06 14.02 -17.50
CA GLU A 112 -11.37 12.63 -17.82
C GLU A 112 -10.42 12.17 -18.91
N HIS A 113 -9.73 11.05 -18.68
CA HIS A 113 -8.76 10.51 -19.63
C HIS A 113 -9.22 9.17 -20.14
N VAL A 114 -9.00 8.91 -21.43
CA VAL A 114 -9.28 7.61 -22.08
C VAL A 114 -8.50 6.45 -21.45
N ASP A 115 -7.45 6.78 -20.69
CA ASP A 115 -6.58 5.79 -20.05
C ASP A 115 -7.09 5.32 -18.69
N ARG A 116 -8.05 6.03 -18.06
CA ARG A 116 -8.67 5.63 -16.79
C ARG A 116 -10.17 5.75 -16.90
N THR A 117 -10.87 4.64 -17.06
CA THR A 117 -12.31 4.64 -17.36
C THR A 117 -13.21 4.27 -16.18
N SER A 118 -12.66 4.06 -14.99
CA SER A 118 -13.40 3.72 -13.76
C SER A 118 -14.33 4.83 -13.23
N THR A 119 -15.12 4.48 -12.22
CA THR A 119 -15.66 5.41 -11.22
C THR A 119 -14.86 5.33 -9.92
N THR A 120 -14.78 6.43 -9.18
CA THR A 120 -14.02 6.54 -7.93
C THR A 120 -14.82 7.26 -6.85
N SER A 121 -14.62 6.82 -5.62
CA SER A 121 -15.04 7.51 -4.40
C SER A 121 -13.87 7.57 -3.40
N TRP A 122 -13.98 8.45 -2.42
CA TRP A 122 -13.00 8.62 -1.35
C TRP A 122 -13.70 8.49 0.00
N LEU A 123 -13.17 7.64 0.86
CA LEU A 123 -13.65 7.45 2.23
C LEU A 123 -12.64 8.06 3.21
N TYR A 124 -13.12 8.96 4.05
CA TYR A 124 -12.29 9.70 4.99
C TYR A 124 -12.40 9.10 6.40
N ASP A 125 -11.28 9.06 7.13
CA ASP A 125 -11.19 8.55 8.51
C ASP A 125 -12.18 9.24 9.44
N LYS A 126 -12.39 10.54 9.25
CA LYS A 126 -13.33 11.35 10.05
C LYS A 126 -14.80 10.96 9.86
N ASP A 127 -15.15 10.39 8.71
CA ASP A 127 -16.52 10.07 8.33
C ASP A 127 -16.80 8.57 8.39
N CYS A 128 -15.75 7.73 8.46
CA CYS A 128 -15.85 6.28 8.48
C CYS A 128 -14.87 5.67 9.51
N PRO A 129 -15.35 5.30 10.72
CA PRO A 129 -14.51 4.69 11.76
C PRO A 129 -13.77 3.42 11.30
N PHE A 130 -14.38 2.66 10.39
CA PHE A 130 -13.76 1.47 9.81
C PHE A 130 -12.50 1.80 9.01
N VAL A 131 -12.49 2.91 8.24
CA VAL A 131 -11.30 3.32 7.47
C VAL A 131 -10.14 3.63 8.41
N LYS A 132 -10.40 4.26 9.56
CA LYS A 132 -9.38 4.50 10.58
C LYS A 132 -8.76 3.17 11.06
N THR A 133 -9.58 2.17 11.38
CA THR A 133 -9.09 0.85 11.80
C THR A 133 -8.36 0.10 10.68
N LEU A 134 -8.76 0.33 9.43
CA LEU A 134 -8.08 -0.21 8.26
C LEU A 134 -6.68 0.41 8.11
N HIS A 135 -6.54 1.72 8.28
CA HIS A 135 -5.24 2.38 8.26
C HIS A 135 -4.31 1.92 9.38
N GLU A 136 -4.84 1.67 10.59
CA GLU A 136 -4.08 1.03 11.69
C GLU A 136 -3.58 -0.37 11.31
N ARG A 137 -4.42 -1.17 10.64
CA ARG A 137 -4.04 -2.49 10.14
C ARG A 137 -3.01 -2.42 9.01
N VAL A 138 -3.10 -1.41 8.15
CA VAL A 138 -2.10 -1.16 7.09
C VAL A 138 -0.77 -0.73 7.69
N GLU A 139 -0.78 0.14 8.70
CA GLU A 139 0.41 0.54 9.47
C GLU A 139 1.12 -0.67 10.06
N ASP A 140 0.38 -1.62 10.65
CA ASP A 140 0.96 -2.89 11.12
C ASP A 140 1.61 -3.71 10.01
N LEU A 141 1.02 -3.71 8.81
CA LEU A 141 1.54 -4.46 7.67
C LEU A 141 2.80 -3.80 7.11
N VAL A 142 2.70 -2.53 6.68
CA VAL A 142 3.77 -1.87 5.94
C VAL A 142 4.83 -1.20 6.84
N LYS A 143 4.61 -1.18 8.15
CA LYS A 143 5.50 -0.56 9.16
C LYS A 143 5.77 0.94 8.91
N VAL A 144 4.82 1.63 8.28
CA VAL A 144 4.84 3.07 8.04
C VAL A 144 3.68 3.70 8.80
N PRO A 145 3.88 4.81 9.54
CA PRO A 145 2.82 5.42 10.31
C PRO A 145 1.61 5.80 9.46
N LYS A 146 0.40 5.54 9.96
CA LYS A 146 -0.83 5.86 9.21
C LYS A 146 -1.01 7.35 8.88
N SER A 147 -0.28 8.24 9.55
CA SER A 147 -0.26 9.67 9.21
C SER A 147 0.28 9.97 7.82
N TYR A 148 1.03 9.04 7.21
CA TYR A 148 1.50 9.13 5.82
C TYR A 148 0.49 8.58 4.81
N ALA A 149 -0.59 7.93 5.27
CA ALA A 149 -1.61 7.39 4.37
C ALA A 149 -2.44 8.52 3.73
N GLU A 150 -2.66 8.40 2.42
CA GLU A 150 -3.69 9.20 1.74
C GLU A 150 -5.09 8.68 2.09
N THR A 151 -6.11 9.50 1.81
CA THR A 151 -7.51 9.08 1.94
C THR A 151 -7.79 7.81 1.13
N LEU A 152 -8.53 6.86 1.71
CA LEU A 152 -8.87 5.60 1.05
C LEU A 152 -9.63 5.85 -0.25
N GLN A 153 -9.00 5.51 -1.38
CA GLN A 153 -9.57 5.61 -2.71
C GLN A 153 -10.23 4.29 -3.10
N VAL A 154 -11.54 4.33 -3.36
CA VAL A 154 -12.32 3.15 -3.80
C VAL A 154 -12.60 3.29 -5.29
N LEU A 155 -12.21 2.29 -6.07
CA LEU A 155 -12.44 2.24 -7.51
C LEU A 155 -13.51 1.21 -7.85
N HIS A 156 -14.32 1.51 -8.87
CA HIS A 156 -15.24 0.56 -9.46
C HIS A 156 -15.06 0.55 -10.98
N TYR A 157 -14.85 -0.65 -11.52
CA TYR A 157 -14.69 -0.92 -12.94
C TYR A 157 -15.89 -1.74 -13.41
N ALA A 158 -16.72 -1.15 -14.26
CA ALA A 158 -17.74 -1.88 -15.01
C ALA A 158 -17.09 -2.69 -16.15
N PRO A 159 -17.79 -3.68 -16.74
CA PRO A 159 -17.29 -4.42 -17.89
C PRO A 159 -16.77 -3.51 -19.00
N GLY A 160 -15.57 -3.80 -19.50
CA GLY A 160 -14.88 -3.01 -20.53
C GLY A 160 -14.16 -1.74 -20.01
N GLN A 161 -14.26 -1.41 -18.72
CA GLN A 161 -13.47 -0.33 -18.14
C GLN A 161 -12.07 -0.81 -17.76
N LEU A 162 -11.08 0.09 -17.86
CA LEU A 162 -9.68 -0.22 -17.63
C LEU A 162 -8.93 0.96 -17.00
N TYR A 163 -7.73 0.67 -16.54
CA TYR A 163 -6.70 1.66 -16.29
C TYR A 163 -5.42 1.22 -17.01
N LYS A 164 -4.86 2.07 -17.88
CA LYS A 164 -3.58 1.78 -18.54
C LYS A 164 -2.42 1.81 -17.55
N VAL A 165 -1.32 1.16 -17.96
CA VAL A 165 -0.04 1.15 -17.24
C VAL A 165 0.38 2.58 -16.91
N HIS A 166 0.70 2.81 -15.64
CA HIS A 166 1.16 4.08 -15.10
C HIS A 166 2.05 3.82 -13.88
N HIS A 167 2.66 4.89 -13.37
CA HIS A 167 3.30 4.88 -12.07
C HIS A 167 2.41 5.57 -11.05
N ASP A 168 2.36 5.04 -9.83
CA ASP A 168 1.67 5.70 -8.71
C ASP A 168 2.46 6.90 -8.18
N TYR A 169 3.79 6.84 -8.27
CA TYR A 169 4.64 7.96 -7.90
C TYR A 169 4.44 9.14 -8.85
N ILE A 170 4.57 10.32 -8.27
CA ILE A 170 4.31 11.58 -8.93
C ILE A 170 5.58 11.99 -9.65
N THR A 171 5.50 12.06 -10.99
CA THR A 171 6.59 12.48 -11.87
C THR A 171 6.60 13.97 -12.13
N VAL A 172 5.44 14.63 -11.99
CA VAL A 172 5.27 16.05 -12.27
C VAL A 172 5.05 16.81 -10.97
N TYR A 173 6.13 17.36 -10.42
CA TYR A 173 6.07 18.36 -9.37
C TYR A 173 5.63 19.68 -10.01
N ASN A 174 4.34 19.80 -10.31
CA ASN A 174 3.76 21.11 -10.60
C ASN A 174 3.82 21.94 -9.30
N ASP A 175 3.79 23.27 -9.40
CA ASP A 175 3.69 24.23 -8.27
C ASP A 175 2.38 24.10 -7.45
N GLN A 176 1.72 22.94 -7.51
CA GLN A 176 0.56 22.61 -6.70
C GLN A 176 0.99 22.50 -5.22
N PRO A 177 0.30 23.18 -4.30
CA PRO A 177 0.64 23.18 -2.87
C PRO A 177 0.75 21.79 -2.24
N ARG A 178 0.02 20.79 -2.77
CA ARG A 178 0.05 19.40 -2.29
C ARG A 178 1.38 18.69 -2.56
N TYR A 179 2.15 19.15 -3.56
CA TYR A 179 3.44 18.58 -3.97
C TYR A 179 4.64 19.48 -3.64
N ALA A 180 4.37 20.70 -3.16
CA ALA A 180 5.36 21.74 -2.90
C ALA A 180 6.38 21.37 -1.79
N GLU A 181 6.10 20.33 -1.00
CA GLU A 181 6.95 19.85 0.09
C GLU A 181 7.69 18.54 -0.24
N GLY A 182 7.69 18.10 -1.52
CA GLY A 182 8.43 16.90 -1.94
C GLY A 182 7.76 15.57 -1.57
N HIS A 183 6.47 15.60 -1.22
CA HIS A 183 5.70 14.40 -0.88
C HIS A 183 5.50 13.51 -2.12
N ASN A 184 5.73 12.20 -1.98
CA ASN A 184 5.54 11.22 -3.04
C ASN A 184 5.12 9.86 -2.45
N ARG A 185 4.59 8.97 -3.29
CA ARG A 185 4.10 7.64 -2.87
C ARG A 185 5.24 6.62 -2.90
N MET A 186 5.53 6.05 -1.74
CA MET A 186 6.53 4.98 -1.60
C MET A 186 5.92 3.57 -1.71
N ILE A 187 4.68 3.40 -1.26
CA ILE A 187 3.97 2.12 -1.21
C ILE A 187 2.54 2.33 -1.67
N THR A 188 2.03 1.39 -2.46
CA THR A 188 0.60 1.28 -2.76
C THR A 188 0.08 -0.06 -2.24
N VAL A 189 -1.01 -0.02 -1.46
CA VAL A 189 -1.72 -1.22 -1.00
C VAL A 189 -3.04 -1.31 -1.75
N PHE A 190 -3.19 -2.34 -2.59
CA PHE A 190 -4.44 -2.62 -3.29
C PHE A 190 -5.29 -3.61 -2.51
N PHE A 191 -6.58 -3.27 -2.34
CA PHE A 191 -7.59 -4.18 -1.80
C PHE A 191 -8.53 -4.63 -2.92
N TYR A 192 -8.60 -5.94 -3.16
CA TYR A 192 -9.59 -6.52 -4.07
C TYR A 192 -10.88 -6.79 -3.30
N LEU A 193 -11.90 -5.96 -3.54
CA LEU A 193 -13.16 -5.99 -2.77
C LEU A 193 -14.18 -7.00 -3.32
N THR A 194 -14.00 -7.47 -4.55
CA THR A 194 -14.90 -8.40 -5.24
C THR A 194 -14.09 -9.37 -6.07
N THR A 195 -14.51 -10.64 -6.15
CA THR A 195 -14.02 -11.58 -7.15
C THR A 195 -14.59 -11.22 -8.51
N VAL A 196 -13.72 -11.07 -9.52
CA VAL A 196 -14.10 -10.78 -10.91
C VAL A 196 -14.09 -12.10 -11.70
N GLU A 197 -15.12 -12.31 -12.52
CA GLU A 197 -15.27 -13.56 -13.31
C GLU A 197 -14.25 -13.65 -14.45
N GLU A 198 -14.03 -12.56 -15.18
CA GLU A 198 -13.10 -12.49 -16.30
C GLU A 198 -12.46 -11.09 -16.40
N GLY A 199 -11.14 -11.05 -16.64
CA GLY A 199 -10.37 -9.82 -16.74
C GLY A 199 -10.18 -9.10 -15.39
N GLY A 200 -9.80 -7.83 -15.46
CA GLY A 200 -9.63 -6.98 -14.28
C GLY A 200 -8.34 -7.24 -13.49
N GLU A 201 -7.37 -7.93 -14.10
CA GLU A 201 -6.07 -8.20 -13.51
C GLU A 201 -5.25 -6.91 -13.33
N THR A 202 -4.48 -6.86 -12.24
CA THR A 202 -3.43 -5.84 -12.07
C THR A 202 -2.14 -6.36 -12.69
N ILE A 203 -1.74 -5.76 -13.81
CA ILE A 203 -0.58 -6.21 -14.59
C ILE A 203 0.64 -5.32 -14.27
N PHE A 204 1.75 -5.96 -13.91
CA PHE A 204 3.07 -5.36 -13.81
C PHE A 204 3.90 -5.84 -15.02
N PRO A 205 4.09 -5.00 -16.06
CA PRO A 205 4.67 -5.40 -17.35
C PRO A 205 6.19 -5.62 -17.31
#